data_AF-Q3EAP8-F1
#
_entry.id   AF-Q3EAP8-F1
#
_cell.length_a   1.000
_cell.length_b   1.000
_cell.length_c   1.000
_cell.angle_alpha   90.00
_cell.angle_beta   90.00
_cell.angle_gamma   90.00
#
_symmetry.space_group_name_H-M   'P 1'
#
loop_
_entity.id
_entity.type
_entity.pdbx_description
1 polymer ?
#
loop_
_entity_poly.entity_id
_entity_poly.type
_entity_poly.pdbx_seq_one_letter_code
_entity_poly.pdbx_strand_id
1 'polypeptide(L)' 'MVEHLASIYGTEKDRVNCPFYFKIGVCRNGDRCSRLYTKPSISPTLLLSNTYQQGRLKQFLDPVQSREKDPKKKF' A
#
# COMPACT_ATOMS: atom_id res chain seq x y z
N MET A 1 -12.66 29.33 12.35
CA MET A 1 -11.52 28.85 11.51
C MET A 1 -11.03 27.47 11.94
N VAL A 2 -10.75 27.25 13.23
CA VAL A 2 -10.22 25.96 13.76
C VAL A 2 -11.13 24.77 13.45
N GLU A 3 -12.44 24.90 13.71
CA GLU A 3 -13.41 23.82 13.42
C GLU A 3 -13.45 23.43 11.95
N HIS A 4 -13.32 24.41 11.05
CA HIS A 4 -13.30 24.14 9.62
C HIS A 4 -12.04 23.37 9.22
N LEU A 5 -10.87 23.74 9.75
CA LEU A 5 -9.61 23.02 9.47
C LEU A 5 -9.64 21.59 10.03
N ALA A 6 -10.14 21.42 11.26
CA ALA A 6 -10.32 20.11 11.88
C ALA A 6 -11.26 19.22 11.05
N SER A 7 -12.32 19.80 10.46
CA SER A 7 -13.25 19.05 9.60
C SER A 7 -12.64 18.58 8.26
N ILE A 8 -11.55 19.21 7.82
CA ILE A 8 -10.88 18.91 6.55
C ILE A 8 -9.76 17.89 6.75
N TYR A 9 -9.03 17.98 7.86
CA TYR A 9 -7.82 17.18 8.09
C TYR A 9 -8.08 15.68 7.95
N GLY A 10 -7.26 15.00 7.13
CA GLY A 10 -7.39 13.55 6.88
C GLY A 10 -8.57 13.14 5.98
N THR A 11 -9.32 14.10 5.42
CA THR A 11 -10.41 13.86 4.48
C THR A 11 -9.99 14.13 3.04
N GLU A 12 -10.83 13.78 2.07
CA GLU A 12 -10.57 14.06 0.65
C GLU A 12 -10.51 15.55 0.32
N LYS A 13 -11.16 16.37 1.15
CA LYS A 13 -11.15 17.83 1.04
C LYS A 13 -9.78 18.43 1.37
N ASP A 14 -8.93 17.68 2.09
CA ASP A 14 -7.56 18.10 2.37
C ASP A 14 -6.73 18.04 1.09
N ARG A 15 -6.32 19.20 0.59
CA ARG A 15 -5.50 19.31 -0.63
C ARG A 15 -4.00 19.20 -0.34
N VAL A 16 -3.59 19.27 0.92
CA VAL A 16 -2.19 19.26 1.34
C VAL A 16 -1.77 17.83 1.69
N ASN A 17 -2.50 17.16 2.57
CA ASN A 17 -2.17 15.80 3.01
C ASN A 17 -2.88 14.74 2.17
N CYS A 18 -2.22 13.61 1.95
CA CYS A 18 -2.85 12.48 1.27
C CYS A 18 -3.78 11.74 2.25
N PRO A 19 -5.12 11.75 2.05
CA PRO A 19 -6.05 11.08 2.95
C PRO A 19 -5.88 9.54 2.93
N PHE A 20 -5.41 8.97 1.82
CA PHE A 20 -5.14 7.55 1.70
C PHE A 20 -3.93 7.14 2.53
N TYR A 21 -2.83 7.89 2.42
CA TYR A 21 -1.65 7.64 3.25
C TYR A 21 -1.96 7.83 4.74
N PHE A 22 -2.67 8.91 5.08
CA PHE A 22 -3.02 9.21 6.47
C PHE A 22 -3.90 8.13 7.11
N LYS A 23 -4.94 7.64 6.41
CA LYS A 23 -5.89 6.67 6.97
C LYS A 23 -5.49 5.21 6.82
N ILE A 24 -4.85 4.85 5.70
CA ILE A 24 -4.56 3.45 5.33
C ILE A 24 -3.06 3.13 5.52
N GLY A 25 -2.19 4.13 5.62
CA GLY A 25 -0.74 3.96 5.70
C GLY A 25 -0.06 3.78 4.33
N VAL A 26 -0.82 3.71 3.24
CA VAL A 26 -0.32 3.53 1.87
C VAL A 26 -1.13 4.35 0.88
N CYS A 27 -0.50 4.75 -0.22
CA CYS A 27 -1.18 5.40 -1.34
C CYS A 27 -0.72 4.77 -2.65
N ARG A 28 -1.68 4.53 -3.57
CA ARG A 28 -1.44 3.90 -4.88
C ARG A 28 -0.45 4.67 -5.75
N ASN A 29 -0.30 5.98 -5.52
CA ASN A 29 0.60 6.84 -6.27
C ASN A 29 2.06 6.72 -5.80
N GLY A 30 2.31 6.10 -4.63
CA GLY A 30 3.66 6.01 -4.05
C GLY A 30 4.30 7.39 -3.94
N ASP A 31 5.59 7.49 -4.25
CA ASP A 31 6.34 8.75 -4.20
C ASP A 31 5.91 9.78 -5.26
N ARG A 32 5.06 9.39 -6.22
CA ARG A 32 4.50 10.29 -7.25
C ARG A 32 3.22 10.99 -6.83
N CYS A 33 2.79 10.84 -5.57
CA CYS A 33 1.61 11.58 -5.11
C CYS A 33 1.94 13.07 -5.00
N SER A 34 1.02 13.90 -5.46
CA SER A 34 1.14 15.36 -5.35
C SER A 34 0.84 15.89 -3.94
N ARG A 35 0.42 15.02 -3.01
CA ARG A 35 0.05 15.36 -1.63
C ARG A 35 1.07 14.80 -0.65
N LEU A 36 1.17 15.41 0.53
CA LEU A 36 2.15 15.07 1.56
C LEU A 36 1.82 13.76 2.29
N TYR A 37 2.87 13.01 2.61
CA TYR A 37 2.86 11.80 3.42
C TYR A 37 3.51 12.07 4.78
N THR A 38 2.70 12.44 5.77
CA THR A 38 3.18 12.71 7.13
C THR A 38 3.39 11.40 7.89
N LYS A 39 4.66 11.02 8.10
CA LYS A 39 5.03 9.86 8.93
C LYS A 39 5.09 10.26 10.40
N PRO A 40 4.38 9.56 11.31
CA PRO A 40 4.52 9.81 12.74
C PRO A 40 5.91 9.35 13.22
N SER A 41 6.53 10.11 14.12
CA SER A 41 7.79 9.73 14.77
C SER A 41 7.61 8.58 15.77
N ILE A 42 6.42 8.46 16.35
CA ILE A 42 6.01 7.42 17.30
C ILE A 42 4.63 6.91 16.87
N SER A 43 4.47 5.59 16.77
CA SER A 43 3.21 4.94 16.38
C SER A 43 3.10 3.56 17.05
N PRO A 44 1.92 3.17 17.56
CA PRO A 44 1.67 1.79 18.02
C PRO A 44 1.45 0.81 16.85
N THR A 45 1.30 1.32 15.62
CA THR A 45 1.05 0.52 14.41
C THR A 45 2.30 0.47 13.53
N LEU A 46 2.71 -0.75 13.16
CA LEU A 46 3.78 -1.03 12.21
C LEU A 46 3.22 -1.44 10.86
N LEU A 47 3.84 -0.98 9.77
CA LEU A 47 3.50 -1.38 8.41
C LEU A 47 4.64 -2.20 7.80
N LEU A 48 4.36 -3.48 7.51
CA LEU A 48 5.27 -4.34 6.79
C LEU A 48 4.73 -4.55 5.37
N SER A 49 5.44 -4.01 4.37
CA SER A 49 4.98 -4.06 2.98
C SER A 49 5.23 -5.43 2.36
N ASN A 50 4.24 -5.94 1.64
CA ASN A 50 4.38 -7.15 0.79
C ASN A 50 4.81 -8.42 1.55
N THR A 51 4.46 -8.57 2.83
CA THR A 51 4.86 -9.72 3.66
C THR A 51 4.08 -10.99 3.37
N TYR A 52 2.76 -10.87 3.22
CA TYR A 52 1.92 -12.01 2.91
C TYR A 52 1.80 -12.22 1.40
N GLN A 53 2.43 -13.28 0.91
CA GLN A 53 2.35 -13.69 -0.49
C GLN A 53 1.21 -14.70 -0.65
N GLN A 54 0.13 -14.27 -1.28
CA GLN A 54 -0.96 -15.18 -1.66
C GLN A 54 -0.42 -16.24 -2.63
N GLY A 55 -0.74 -17.52 -2.39
CA GLY A 55 -0.21 -18.62 -3.20
C GLY A 55 -0.49 -18.52 -4.70
N ARG A 56 -1.58 -17.82 -5.11
CA ARG A 56 -1.90 -17.54 -6.52
C ARG A 56 -1.01 -16.47 -7.15
N LEU A 57 -0.43 -15.57 -6.37
CA LEU A 57 0.43 -14.50 -6.87
C LEU A 57 1.87 -14.96 -7.14
N LYS A 58 2.32 -16.08 -6.53
CA LYS A 58 3.65 -16.66 -6.81
C LYS A 58 3.88 -16.92 -8.29
N GLN A 59 2.83 -17.23 -9.05
CA GLN A 59 2.92 -17.46 -10.50
C GLN A 59 3.26 -16.19 -11.30
N PHE A 60 3.01 -15.00 -10.74
CA PHE A 60 3.23 -13.72 -11.41
C PHE A 60 4.47 -12.96 -10.91
N LEU A 61 4.91 -13.22 -9.68
CA LEU A 61 6.06 -12.53 -9.06
C LEU A 61 7.39 -13.23 -9.34
N ASP A 62 7.37 -14.54 -9.58
CA ASP A 62 8.56 -15.32 -9.93
C ASP A 62 8.55 -15.67 -11.43
N PRO A 63 9.22 -14.89 -12.31
CA PRO A 63 9.40 -15.29 -13.71
C PRO A 63 10.19 -16.61 -13.87
N VAL A 64 10.74 -17.13 -12.77
CA VAL A 64 11.49 -18.40 -12.70
C VAL A 64 10.59 -19.60 -12.36
N GLN A 65 9.51 -19.45 -11.58
CA GLN A 65 8.65 -20.60 -11.18
C GLN A 65 7.48 -20.89 -12.12
N SER A 66 7.21 -20.04 -13.11
CA SER A 66 6.15 -20.27 -14.10
C SER A 66 6.45 -21.39 -15.12
N ARG A 67 7.64 -22.02 -15.07
CA ARG A 67 8.06 -23.08 -16.00
C ARG A 67 8.06 -24.51 -15.47
N GLU A 68 7.69 -24.77 -14.20
CA GLU A 68 7.92 -26.10 -13.58
C GLU A 68 6.66 -26.74 -12.96
N LYS A 69 5.51 -26.65 -13.64
CA LYS A 69 4.31 -27.41 -13.28
C LYS A 69 3.69 -28.11 -14.49
N ASP A 70 4.44 -29.00 -15.10
CA ASP A 70 3.89 -30.09 -15.92
C ASP A 70 4.12 -31.43 -15.22
N PRO A 71 3.17 -31.93 -14.41
CA PRO A 71 3.27 -33.24 -13.78
C PRO A 71 2.87 -34.41 -14.72
N LYS A 72 2.99 -34.27 -16.05
CA LYS A 72 2.50 -35.25 -17.04
C LYS A 72 3.57 -35.94 -17.91
N LYS A 73 4.80 -36.13 -17.40
CA LYS A 73 5.75 -37.13 -17.93
C LYS A 73 5.99 -38.23 -16.89
N LYS A 74 5.04 -39.16 -16.81
CA LYS A 74 5.24 -40.51 -16.28
C LYS A 74 4.62 -41.44 -17.33
N PHE A 75 5.38 -42.46 -17.73
CA PHE A 75 5.27 -43.30 -18.93
C PHE A 75 5.91 -42.70 -20.19
#